data_AF-A0A832GDG9-F1
#
_entry.id   AF-A0A832GDG9-F1
#
_cell.length_a   1.000
_cell.length_b   1.000
_cell.length_c   1.000
_cell.angle_alpha   90.00
_cell.angle_beta   90.00
_cell.angle_gamma   90.00
#
_symmetry.space_group_name_H-M   'P 1'
#
loop_
_entity.id
_entity.type
_entity.pdbx_description
1 polymer ?
#
loop_
_entity_poly.entity_id
_entity_poly.type
_entity_poly.pdbx_seq_one_letter_code
_entity_poly.pdbx_strand_id
1 'polypeptide(L)'
;GRWRRLWLDAEDAPFTPASDSLEHYFKEHEWGYGSDRLGTGSVYRVEHPIWRTFPVRNWRLDWDFGEVYGPEWNFLNDTRPISVILAEGSCVAVYPKG
;
A
#
# COMPACT_ATOMS: atom_id res chain seq x y z
N GLY A 1 -10.66 -3.84 -22.07
CA GLY A 1 -10.12 -4.30 -20.77
C GLY A 1 -11.25 -4.47 -19.77
N ARG A 2 -11.09 -5.37 -18.79
CA ARG A 2 -12.05 -5.60 -17.70
C ARG A 2 -11.86 -4.56 -16.60
N TRP A 3 -12.97 -4.00 -16.09
CA TRP A 3 -12.96 -3.16 -14.90
C TRP A 3 -12.71 -4.01 -13.65
N ARG A 4 -11.91 -3.47 -12.72
CA ARG A 4 -11.60 -4.07 -11.42
C ARG A 4 -12.02 -3.10 -10.33
N ARG A 5 -12.39 -3.60 -9.16
CA ARG A 5 -12.94 -2.77 -8.07
C ARG A 5 -12.33 -3.16 -6.74
N LEU A 6 -11.89 -2.15 -5.99
CA LEU A 6 -11.64 -2.22 -4.57
C LEU A 6 -12.76 -1.44 -3.86
N TRP A 7 -13.29 -2.01 -2.80
CA TRP A 7 -14.27 -1.36 -1.94
C TRP A 7 -13.96 -1.70 -0.48
N LEU A 8 -14.23 -0.77 0.42
CA LEU A 8 -14.09 -0.96 1.86
C LEU A 8 -15.13 -0.12 2.61
N ASP A 9 -15.38 -0.55 3.84
CA ASP A 9 -16.13 0.17 4.87
C ASP A 9 -15.20 0.35 6.07
N ALA A 10 -15.13 1.57 6.60
CA ALA A 10 -14.25 1.93 7.71
C ALA A 10 -14.96 2.93 8.62
N GLU A 11 -14.51 3.02 9.87
CA GLU A 11 -14.99 4.06 10.77
C GLU A 11 -14.53 5.46 10.32
N ASP A 12 -15.31 6.49 10.65
CA ASP A 12 -14.99 7.88 10.29
C ASP A 12 -13.86 8.50 11.14
N ALA A 13 -13.59 7.93 12.31
CA ALA A 13 -12.60 8.46 13.26
C ALA A 13 -11.23 7.79 13.04
N PRO A 14 -10.20 8.52 12.57
CA PRO A 14 -8.88 7.96 12.42
C PRO A 14 -8.11 7.93 13.74
N PHE A 15 -7.16 7.01 13.85
CA PHE A 15 -6.24 6.90 14.99
C PHE A 15 -4.78 6.88 14.51
N THR A 16 -3.87 7.33 15.37
CA THR A 16 -2.43 7.18 15.13
C THR A 16 -2.03 5.75 15.50
N PRO A 17 -1.48 4.96 14.56
CA PRO A 17 -1.08 3.59 14.85
C PRO A 17 0.09 3.53 15.84
N ALA A 18 0.11 2.51 16.70
CA ALA A 18 1.22 2.26 17.61
C ALA A 18 2.48 1.86 16.82
N SER A 19 3.68 2.20 17.31
CA SER A 19 4.93 1.97 16.59
C SER A 19 5.25 0.49 16.33
N ASP A 20 4.66 -0.42 17.11
CA ASP A 20 4.79 -1.87 17.00
C ASP A 20 3.64 -2.54 16.22
N SER A 21 2.75 -1.75 15.61
CA SER A 21 1.62 -2.23 14.82
C SER A 21 1.97 -2.52 13.34
N LEU A 22 1.14 -3.33 12.67
CA LEU A 22 1.30 -3.60 11.23
C LEU A 22 1.04 -2.34 10.39
N GLU A 23 0.09 -1.52 10.81
CA GLU A 23 -0.26 -0.23 10.21
C GLU A 23 0.95 0.68 10.12
N HIS A 24 1.67 0.83 11.23
CA HIS A 24 2.91 1.61 11.31
C HIS A 24 4.00 0.95 10.47
N TYR A 25 4.25 -0.35 10.67
CA TYR A 25 5.31 -1.07 9.95
C TYR A 25 5.18 -0.93 8.42
N PHE A 26 4.00 -1.21 7.85
CA PHE A 26 3.82 -1.16 6.40
C PHE A 26 3.87 0.26 5.83
N LYS A 27 3.67 1.31 6.64
CA LYS A 27 3.62 2.69 6.16
C LYS A 27 4.89 3.50 6.37
N GLU A 28 5.69 3.22 7.38
CA GLU A 28 6.91 4.01 7.65
C GLU A 28 8.16 3.50 6.88
N HIS A 29 8.00 3.05 5.62
CA HIS A 29 9.13 2.66 4.77
C HIS A 29 9.69 3.87 4.01
N GLU A 30 10.88 4.33 4.40
CA GLU A 30 11.46 5.56 3.86
C GLU A 30 12.16 5.42 2.51
N TRP A 31 12.53 4.22 2.07
CA TRP A 31 13.33 4.04 0.85
C TRP A 31 12.52 3.43 -0.30
N GLY A 32 12.50 4.14 -1.43
CA GLY A 32 11.97 3.67 -2.70
C GLY A 32 13.08 3.32 -3.69
N TYR A 33 12.79 2.33 -4.54
CA TYR A 33 13.69 1.84 -5.58
C TYR A 33 12.95 1.81 -6.90
N GLY A 34 13.60 2.25 -7.96
CA GLY A 34 13.02 2.25 -9.30
C GLY A 34 14.07 2.08 -10.38
N SER A 35 13.62 2.13 -11.63
CA SER A 35 14.49 2.24 -12.78
C SER A 35 13.90 3.24 -13.75
N ASP A 36 14.77 4.04 -14.37
CA ASP A 36 14.33 4.90 -15.47
C ASP A 36 14.07 4.07 -16.75
N ARG A 37 13.61 4.74 -17.81
CA ARG A 37 13.37 4.10 -19.12
C ARG A 37 14.61 3.47 -19.75
N LEU A 38 15.81 3.87 -19.33
CA LEU A 38 17.08 3.35 -19.82
C LEU A 38 17.59 2.17 -18.96
N GLY A 39 16.85 1.81 -17.90
CA GLY A 39 17.23 0.74 -16.98
C GLY A 39 18.22 1.19 -15.89
N THR A 40 18.48 2.49 -15.76
CA THR A 40 19.32 3.01 -14.68
C THR A 40 18.55 2.92 -13.38
N GLY A 41 19.10 2.17 -12.42
CA GLY A 41 18.52 2.07 -11.09
C GLY A 41 18.52 3.42 -10.37
N SER A 42 17.39 3.75 -9.75
CA SER A 42 17.24 4.93 -8.90
C SER A 42 16.89 4.50 -7.48
N VAL A 43 17.41 5.24 -6.52
CA VAL A 43 17.07 5.11 -5.10
C VAL A 43 16.66 6.48 -4.62
N TYR A 44 15.58 6.57 -3.87
CA TYR A 44 15.11 7.82 -3.30
C TYR A 44 14.55 7.59 -1.91
N ARG A 45 14.69 8.61 -1.05
CA ARG A 45 14.07 8.63 0.27
C ARG A 45 12.74 9.38 0.18
N VAL A 46 11.70 8.84 0.78
CA VAL A 46 10.40 9.48 0.97
C VAL A 46 10.25 9.80 2.44
N GLU A 47 9.92 11.05 2.74
CA GLU A 47 9.54 11.46 4.09
C GLU A 47 8.06 11.87 4.09
N HIS A 48 7.34 11.39 5.11
CA HIS A 48 5.97 11.76 5.39
C HIS A 48 5.75 11.76 6.92
N PRO A 49 4.78 12.54 7.43
CA PRO A 49 4.33 12.38 8.81
C PRO A 49 3.76 10.96 9.01
N ILE A 50 3.75 10.49 10.26
CA ILE A 50 3.04 9.25 10.61
C ILE A 50 1.58 9.39 10.14
N TRP A 51 1.15 8.47 9.28
CA TRP A 51 -0.22 8.50 8.79
C TRP A 51 -1.17 7.91 9.83
N ARG A 52 -2.21 8.69 10.16
CA ARG A 52 -3.35 8.14 10.87
C ARG A 52 -4.07 7.14 9.97
N THR A 53 -4.69 6.15 10.60
CA THR A 53 -5.41 5.08 9.90
C THR A 53 -6.84 5.02 10.39
N PHE A 54 -7.73 4.57 9.51
CA PHE A 54 -9.14 4.36 9.82
C PHE A 54 -9.38 2.87 10.07
N PRO A 55 -10.05 2.48 11.18
CA PRO A 55 -10.39 1.09 11.45
C PRO A 55 -11.27 0.52 10.33
N VAL A 56 -10.76 -0.45 9.57
CA VAL A 56 -11.49 -1.09 8.48
C VAL A 56 -12.44 -2.14 9.07
N ARG A 57 -13.73 -2.04 8.74
CA ARG A 57 -14.79 -2.97 9.17
C ARG A 57 -15.04 -4.07 8.16
N ASN A 58 -15.02 -3.72 6.87
CA ASN A 58 -15.24 -4.67 5.80
C ASN A 58 -14.49 -4.25 4.53
N TRP A 59 -14.23 -5.20 3.65
CA TRP A 59 -13.59 -4.94 2.38
C TRP A 59 -14.04 -5.95 1.32
N ARG A 60 -13.96 -5.53 0.05
CA ARG A 60 -14.20 -6.39 -1.10
C ARG A 60 -13.24 -6.04 -2.21
N LEU A 61 -12.68 -7.07 -2.82
CA LEU A 61 -11.77 -6.94 -3.95
C LEU A 61 -12.34 -7.76 -5.12
N ASP A 62 -12.64 -7.09 -6.22
CA ASP A 62 -12.82 -7.70 -7.55
C ASP A 62 -11.52 -7.49 -8.32
N TRP A 63 -10.64 -8.48 -8.20
CA TRP A 63 -9.32 -8.49 -8.76
C TRP A 63 -8.95 -9.92 -9.15
N ASP A 64 -8.15 -10.03 -10.20
CA ASP A 64 -7.52 -11.28 -10.60
C ASP A 64 -6.02 -11.06 -10.60
N PHE A 65 -5.33 -11.60 -9.60
CA PHE A 65 -3.89 -11.46 -9.44
C PHE A 65 -3.12 -12.17 -10.55
N GLY A 66 -3.66 -13.27 -11.09
CA GLY A 66 -3.08 -13.95 -12.24
C GLY A 66 -3.12 -13.11 -13.51
N GLU A 67 -4.25 -12.46 -13.77
CA GLU A 67 -4.44 -11.60 -14.93
C GLU A 67 -3.54 -10.35 -14.87
N VAL A 68 -3.26 -9.82 -13.67
CA VAL A 68 -2.49 -8.57 -13.50
C VAL A 68 -1.00 -8.80 -13.31
N TYR A 69 -0.62 -9.80 -12.51
CA TYR A 69 0.78 -10.03 -12.11
C TYR A 69 1.41 -11.29 -12.71
N GLY A 70 0.61 -12.20 -13.28
CA GLY A 70 1.07 -13.44 -13.89
C GLY A 70 0.57 -14.70 -13.17
N PRO A 71 0.53 -15.87 -13.87
CA PRO A 71 -0.09 -17.10 -13.35
C PRO A 71 0.46 -17.59 -12.00
N GLU A 72 1.71 -17.28 -11.67
CA GLU A 72 2.35 -17.61 -10.41
C GLU A 72 1.71 -16.90 -9.21
N TRP A 73 0.96 -15.82 -9.43
CA TRP A 73 0.26 -15.05 -8.40
C TRP A 73 -1.21 -15.44 -8.23
N ASN A 74 -1.71 -16.44 -8.99
CA ASN A 74 -3.10 -16.89 -8.92
C ASN A 74 -3.56 -17.30 -7.51
N PHE A 75 -2.65 -17.83 -6.69
CA PHE A 75 -2.97 -18.25 -5.33
C PHE A 75 -3.51 -17.11 -4.45
N LEU A 76 -3.19 -15.86 -4.78
CA LEU A 76 -3.69 -14.69 -4.04
C LEU A 76 -5.20 -14.45 -4.26
N ASN A 77 -5.78 -14.98 -5.35
CA ASN A 77 -7.22 -14.88 -5.59
C ASN A 77 -8.04 -15.59 -4.51
N ASP A 78 -7.47 -16.63 -3.89
CA ASP A 78 -8.11 -17.46 -2.87
C ASP A 78 -7.57 -17.19 -1.45
N THR A 79 -6.63 -16.25 -1.32
CA THR A 79 -5.97 -15.95 -0.05
C THR A 79 -6.63 -14.77 0.66
N ARG A 80 -6.85 -14.89 1.98
CA ARG A 80 -7.27 -13.74 2.79
C ARG A 80 -6.07 -12.84 3.12
N PRO A 81 -6.15 -11.52 2.88
CA PRO A 81 -5.15 -10.57 3.35
C PRO A 81 -4.92 -10.68 4.85
N ILE A 82 -3.66 -10.61 5.26
CA ILE A 82 -3.26 -10.60 6.68
C ILE A 82 -3.66 -9.29 7.39
N SER A 83 -3.77 -8.20 6.63
CA SER A 83 -4.14 -6.87 7.11
C SER A 83 -4.73 -6.06 5.96
N VAL A 84 -5.66 -5.17 6.27
CA VAL A 84 -6.26 -4.21 5.34
C VAL A 84 -6.24 -2.85 6.01
N ILE A 85 -5.47 -1.91 5.45
CA ILE A 85 -5.15 -0.62 6.08
C ILE A 85 -5.67 0.50 5.19
N LEU A 86 -6.52 1.37 5.74
CA LEU A 86 -6.87 2.64 5.13
C LEU A 86 -6.10 3.77 5.84
N ALA A 87 -5.09 4.32 5.17
CA ALA A 87 -4.32 5.45 5.66
C ALA A 87 -4.93 6.77 5.17
N GLU A 88 -4.92 7.79 6.03
CA GLU A 88 -5.34 9.15 5.68
C GLU A 88 -4.48 9.76 4.57
N GLY A 89 -3.20 9.38 4.53
CA GLY A 89 -2.23 9.92 3.59
C GLY A 89 -1.81 11.35 3.92
N SER A 90 -0.91 11.89 3.11
CA SER A 90 -0.45 13.28 3.22
C SER A 90 0.30 13.71 1.96
N CYS A 91 0.68 14.98 1.91
CA CYS A 91 1.81 15.39 1.08
C CYS A 91 3.09 14.68 1.56
N VAL A 92 3.98 14.38 0.63
CA VAL A 92 5.27 13.71 0.90
C VAL A 92 6.41 14.53 0.33
N ALA A 93 7.58 14.44 0.95
CA ALA A 93 8.83 14.97 0.41
C ALA A 93 9.66 13.81 -0.18
N VAL A 94 10.24 14.03 -1.36
CA VAL A 94 11.04 13.01 -2.07
C VAL A 94 12.45 13.54 -2.28
N TYR A 95 13.43 12.77 -1.83
CA TYR A 95 14.86 13.10 -1.88
C TYR A 95 15.58 12.06 -2.74
N PRO A 96 16.09 12.41 -3.93
CA PRO A 96 16.90 11.50 -4.72
C PRO A 96 18.19 11.15 -4.00
N LYS A 97 18.66 9.91 -4.14
CA LYS A 97 20.02 9.55 -3.73
C LYS A 97 21.00 10.30 -4.65
N GLY A 98 21.90 11.08 -4.03
CA GLY A 98 22.94 11.84 -4.74
C GLY A 98 23.94 10.98 -5.47
#